data_AF-A0A954BGI3-F1
#
_entry.id   AF-A0A954BGI3-F1
#
_cell.length_a   1.000
_cell.length_b   1.000
_cell.length_c   1.000
_cell.angle_alpha   90.00
_cell.angle_beta   90.00
_cell.angle_gamma   90.00
#
_symmetry.space_group_name_H-M   'P 1'
#
loop_
_entity.id
_entity.type
_entity.pdbx_description
1 polymer ?
#
loop_
_entity_poly.entity_id
_entity_poly.type
_entity_poly.pdbx_seq_one_letter_code
_entity_poly.pdbx_strand_id
1 'polypeptide(L)'
;MDVGYVLFSPNGRTGPRDFLRGLILLTGASIIVQLGSTYVSPAVALVQYVLVWSYACVYGKRLHDAGYSAWLCLAFFAGFMVVNWIVSGMLMPLLSPEAMKILTELEQVAASGGFSAMLQAMSERAPEIARKSAMTNLVAMLVSTAVLAFIGTRLRSDPNSNVHGPATGPGNLF
;
A
#
# COMPACT_ATOMS: atom_id res chain seq x y z
N MET A 1 14.24 16.25 7.15
CA MET A 1 14.08 14.91 7.72
C MET A 1 15.26 14.07 7.28
N ASP A 2 15.80 13.23 8.15
CA ASP A 2 16.75 12.20 7.75
C ASP A 2 15.95 11.04 7.11
N VAL A 3 16.05 10.88 5.80
CA VAL A 3 15.29 9.89 5.01
C VAL A 3 15.67 8.47 5.42
N GLY A 4 16.95 8.22 5.72
CA GLY A 4 17.43 6.90 6.12
C GLY A 4 16.82 6.49 7.45
N TYR A 5 16.84 7.42 8.41
CA TYR A 5 16.18 7.23 9.70
C TYR A 5 14.66 7.02 9.56
N VAL A 6 13.98 7.82 8.74
CA VAL A 6 12.52 7.74 8.57
C VAL A 6 12.09 6.43 7.88
N LEU A 7 12.85 5.93 6.91
CA LEU A 7 12.41 4.77 6.12
C LEU A 7 12.93 3.43 6.64
N PHE A 8 14.15 3.37 7.19
CA PHE A 8 14.80 2.08 7.46
C PHE A 8 15.01 1.77 8.93
N SER A 9 14.91 2.77 9.82
CA SER A 9 14.95 2.53 11.28
C SER A 9 13.54 2.29 11.82
N PRO A 10 13.29 1.18 12.54
CA PRO A 10 12.03 0.97 13.25
C PRO A 10 11.97 1.76 14.58
N ASN A 11 13.12 2.22 15.07
CA ASN A 11 13.23 2.92 16.34
C ASN A 11 12.95 4.41 16.19
N GLY A 12 12.21 4.96 17.16
CA GLY A 12 11.94 6.38 17.26
C GLY A 12 10.47 6.76 17.18
N ARG A 13 10.26 8.06 17.00
CA ARG A 13 8.95 8.70 16.87
C ARG A 13 8.93 9.59 15.62
N THR A 14 7.81 9.59 14.92
CA THR A 14 7.59 10.51 13.79
C THR A 14 6.27 11.27 13.99
N GLY A 15 6.38 12.60 14.00
CA GLY A 15 5.22 13.48 14.03
C GLY A 15 4.42 13.39 12.71
N PRO A 16 3.19 13.95 12.66
CA PRO A 16 2.30 13.82 11.51
C PRO A 16 2.91 14.28 10.18
N ARG A 17 3.68 15.38 10.20
CA ARG A 17 4.29 15.97 8.98
C ARG A 17 5.37 15.08 8.39
N ASP A 18 6.27 14.55 9.21
CA ASP A 18 7.36 13.70 8.74
C ASP A 18 6.87 12.29 8.37
N PHE A 19 5.84 11.81 9.08
CA PHE A 19 5.09 10.62 8.67
C PHE A 19 4.51 10.77 7.26
N LEU A 20 3.80 11.87 6.97
CA LEU A 20 3.21 12.09 5.65
C LEU A 20 4.27 12.22 4.55
N ARG A 21 5.38 12.93 4.82
CA ARG A 21 6.51 13.01 3.89
C ARG A 21 7.10 11.63 3.59
N GLY A 22 7.28 10.79 4.61
CA GLY A 22 7.73 9.41 4.45
C GLY A 22 6.77 8.59 3.58
N LEU A 23 5.46 8.68 3.82
CA LEU A 23 4.45 7.99 3.02
C LEU A 23 4.42 8.47 1.57
N ILE A 24 4.55 9.76 1.30
CA ILE A 24 4.58 10.30 -0.07
C ILE A 24 5.78 9.70 -0.84
N LEU A 25 6.96 9.66 -0.22
CA LEU A 25 8.14 9.04 -0.85
C LEU A 25 7.94 7.54 -1.11
N LEU A 26 7.40 6.80 -0.12
CA LEU A 26 7.13 5.38 -0.28
C LEU A 26 6.05 5.10 -1.33
N THR A 27 5.05 5.96 -1.44
CA THR A 27 4.00 5.87 -2.46
C THR A 27 4.61 6.09 -3.84
N GLY A 28 5.44 7.13 -4.02
CA GLY A 28 6.16 7.38 -5.26
C GLY A 28 7.05 6.20 -5.68
N ALA A 29 7.79 5.62 -4.73
CA ALA A 29 8.58 4.42 -4.99
C ALA A 29 7.71 3.21 -5.36
N SER A 30 6.56 3.03 -4.71
CA SER A 30 5.61 1.94 -5.00
C SER A 30 5.02 2.06 -6.41
N ILE A 31 4.73 3.28 -6.87
CA ILE A 31 4.29 3.53 -8.26
C ILE A 31 5.37 3.07 -9.25
N ILE A 32 6.63 3.44 -9.02
CA ILE A 32 7.75 3.05 -9.89
C ILE A 32 7.89 1.52 -9.93
N VAL A 33 7.82 0.86 -8.78
CA VAL A 33 7.91 -0.60 -8.68
C VAL A 33 6.73 -1.27 -9.39
N GLN A 34 5.50 -0.77 -9.21
CA GLN A 34 4.30 -1.33 -9.85
C GLN A 34 4.34 -1.19 -11.38
N LEU A 35 4.75 -0.02 -11.88
CA LEU A 35 4.93 0.22 -13.32
C LEU A 35 6.06 -0.65 -13.88
N GLY A 36 7.20 -0.72 -13.19
CA GLY A 36 8.31 -1.58 -13.58
C GLY A 36 7.92 -3.06 -13.60
N SER A 37 7.16 -3.51 -12.62
CA SER A 37 6.62 -4.87 -12.58
C SER A 37 5.69 -5.19 -13.75
N THR A 38 4.92 -4.20 -14.20
CA THR A 38 3.90 -4.37 -15.24
C THR A 38 4.48 -4.28 -16.65
N TYR A 39 5.43 -3.37 -16.86
CA TYR A 39 5.93 -3.02 -18.20
C TYR A 39 7.35 -3.47 -18.48
N VAL A 40 8.17 -3.72 -17.45
CA VAL A 40 9.58 -4.13 -17.61
C VAL A 40 9.76 -5.61 -17.31
N SER A 41 9.49 -6.04 -16.07
CA SER A 41 9.63 -7.43 -15.67
C SER A 41 8.89 -7.70 -14.35
N PRO A 42 8.14 -8.81 -14.23
CA PRO A 42 7.52 -9.21 -12.96
C PRO A 42 8.51 -9.32 -11.79
N ALA A 43 9.80 -9.57 -12.07
CA ALA A 43 10.84 -9.64 -11.04
C ALA A 43 11.05 -8.31 -10.29
N VAL A 44 10.66 -7.17 -10.88
CA VAL A 44 10.70 -5.86 -10.20
C VAL A 44 9.79 -5.84 -8.98
N ALA A 45 8.71 -6.66 -8.95
CA ALA A 45 7.84 -6.79 -7.79
C ALA A 45 8.57 -7.25 -6.52
N LEU A 46 9.75 -7.87 -6.64
CA LEU A 46 10.56 -8.26 -5.47
C LEU A 46 11.03 -7.04 -4.65
N VAL A 47 11.18 -5.87 -5.28
CA VAL A 47 11.53 -4.62 -4.58
C VAL A 47 10.39 -4.19 -3.63
N GLN A 48 9.16 -4.62 -3.88
CA GLN A 48 8.01 -4.30 -3.04
C GLN A 48 8.20 -4.80 -1.61
N TYR A 49 8.91 -5.92 -1.38
CA TYR A 49 9.16 -6.42 -0.02
C TYR A 49 10.00 -5.45 0.81
N VAL A 50 10.99 -4.80 0.19
CA VAL A 50 11.78 -3.75 0.85
C VAL A 50 10.91 -2.54 1.18
N LEU A 51 10.00 -2.16 0.27
CA LEU A 51 9.06 -1.07 0.51
C LEU A 51 8.08 -1.39 1.64
N VAL A 52 7.57 -2.61 1.72
CA VAL A 52 6.68 -3.05 2.82
C VAL A 52 7.38 -2.93 4.17
N TRP A 53 8.66 -3.31 4.27
CA TRP A 53 9.45 -3.08 5.47
C TRP A 53 9.54 -1.58 5.81
N SER A 54 9.81 -0.74 4.82
CA SER A 54 9.89 0.72 5.05
C SER A 54 8.54 1.32 5.47
N TYR A 55 7.42 0.83 4.94
CA TYR A 55 6.10 1.21 5.44
C TYR A 55 5.91 0.80 6.90
N ALA A 56 6.37 -0.40 7.28
CA ALA A 56 6.29 -0.87 8.66
C ALA A 56 7.07 0.05 9.62
N CYS A 57 8.26 0.49 9.22
CA CYS A 57 9.05 1.47 9.98
C CYS A 57 8.33 2.81 10.13
N VAL A 58 7.74 3.35 9.06
CA VAL A 58 7.03 4.65 9.09
C VAL A 58 5.76 4.59 9.95
N TYR A 59 4.93 3.57 9.77
CA TYR A 59 3.72 3.38 10.59
C TYR A 59 4.07 3.03 12.04
N GLY A 60 5.07 2.19 12.27
CA GLY A 60 5.54 1.83 13.61
C GLY A 60 5.95 3.06 14.42
N LYS A 61 6.75 3.96 13.84
CA LYS A 61 7.14 5.21 14.51
C LYS A 61 5.99 6.20 14.71
N ARG A 62 5.01 6.24 13.80
CA ARG A 62 3.79 7.03 14.00
C ARG A 62 2.98 6.50 15.18
N LEU A 63 2.89 5.18 15.31
CA LEU A 63 2.21 4.51 16.41
C LEU A 63 2.94 4.72 17.74
N HIS A 64 4.26 4.59 17.76
CA HIS A 64 5.09 4.92 18.93
C HIS A 64 4.90 6.38 19.36
N ASP A 65 4.79 7.30 18.39
CA ASP A 65 4.53 8.71 18.68
C ASP A 65 3.14 8.94 19.29
N ALA A 66 2.16 8.11 18.95
CA ALA A 66 0.82 8.14 19.53
C ALA A 66 0.68 7.31 20.82
N GLY A 67 1.77 6.74 21.34
CA GLY A 67 1.77 5.92 22.56
C GLY A 67 1.26 4.48 22.37
N TYR A 68 1.14 4.02 21.11
CA TYR A 68 0.69 2.68 20.78
C TYR A 68 1.86 1.73 20.43
N SER A 69 1.59 0.44 20.48
CA SER A 69 2.53 -0.58 19.98
C SER A 69 2.70 -0.49 18.46
N ALA A 70 3.94 -0.60 17.97
CA ALA A 70 4.23 -0.69 16.55
C ALA A 70 3.55 -1.90 15.87
N TRP A 71 3.22 -2.97 16.59
CA TRP A 71 2.50 -4.13 16.03
C TRP A 71 1.13 -3.79 15.46
N LEU A 72 0.52 -2.67 15.86
CA LEU A 72 -0.70 -2.17 15.24
C LEU A 72 -0.49 -1.71 13.78
N CYS A 73 0.74 -1.63 13.27
CA CYS A 73 1.00 -1.41 11.85
C CYS A 73 0.42 -2.55 10.99
N LEU A 74 0.29 -3.77 11.54
CA LEU A 74 -0.36 -4.88 10.86
C LEU A 74 -1.85 -4.59 10.59
N ALA A 75 -2.53 -3.85 11.48
CA ALA A 75 -3.90 -3.41 11.26
C ALA A 75 -3.99 -2.40 10.11
N PHE A 76 -2.99 -1.52 9.95
CA PHE A 76 -2.89 -0.65 8.77
C PHE A 76 -2.68 -1.44 7.48
N PHE A 77 -1.84 -2.49 7.50
CA PHE A 77 -1.67 -3.36 6.32
C PHE A 77 -2.93 -4.16 5.97
N ALA A 78 -3.62 -4.72 6.97
CA ALA A 78 -4.90 -5.37 6.76
C ALA A 78 -5.95 -4.38 6.22
N GLY A 79 -6.02 -3.18 6.80
CA GLY A 79 -6.87 -2.09 6.32
C GLY A 79 -6.55 -1.69 4.87
N PHE A 80 -5.27 -1.65 4.49
CA PHE A 80 -4.85 -1.37 3.12
C PHE A 80 -5.39 -2.42 2.17
N MET A 81 -5.22 -3.71 2.48
CA MET A 81 -5.68 -4.80 1.64
C MET A 81 -7.20 -4.73 1.43
N VAL A 82 -7.97 -4.49 2.50
CA VAL A 82 -9.43 -4.39 2.45
C VAL A 82 -9.88 -3.18 1.63
N VAL A 83 -9.34 -1.98 1.92
CA VAL A 83 -9.71 -0.76 1.18
C VAL A 83 -9.32 -0.88 -0.29
N ASN A 84 -8.12 -1.39 -0.57
CA ASN A 84 -7.65 -1.57 -1.94
C ASN A 84 -8.50 -2.58 -2.71
N TRP A 85 -8.90 -3.68 -2.08
CA TRP A 85 -9.79 -4.67 -2.71
C TRP A 85 -11.14 -4.06 -3.07
N ILE A 86 -11.76 -3.32 -2.15
CA ILE A 86 -13.04 -2.64 -2.37
C ILE A 86 -12.91 -1.59 -3.49
N VAL A 87 -11.91 -0.70 -3.39
CA VAL A 87 -11.71 0.38 -4.35
C VAL A 87 -11.39 -0.18 -5.74
N SER A 88 -10.50 -1.19 -5.85
CA SER A 88 -10.23 -1.85 -7.12
C SER A 88 -11.48 -2.49 -7.72
N GLY A 89 -12.28 -3.21 -6.92
CA GLY A 89 -13.51 -3.84 -7.40
C GLY A 89 -14.52 -2.82 -7.93
N MET A 90 -14.65 -1.67 -7.26
CA MET A 90 -15.52 -0.58 -7.70
C MET A 90 -15.00 0.13 -8.95
N LEU A 91 -13.68 0.31 -9.08
CA LEU A 91 -13.08 1.06 -10.18
C LEU A 91 -12.82 0.21 -11.42
N MET A 92 -12.70 -1.11 -11.29
CA MET A 92 -12.35 -1.99 -12.40
C MET A 92 -13.31 -1.90 -13.60
N PRO A 93 -14.65 -1.87 -13.43
CA PRO A 93 -15.57 -1.70 -14.55
C PRO A 93 -15.43 -0.33 -15.25
N LEU A 94 -15.01 0.70 -14.52
CA LEU A 94 -14.92 2.07 -15.01
C LEU A 94 -13.57 2.35 -15.70
N LEU A 95 -12.47 1.96 -15.05
CA LEU A 95 -11.11 2.31 -15.45
C LEU A 95 -10.44 1.20 -16.27
N SER A 96 -10.90 -0.05 -16.15
CA SER A 96 -10.31 -1.21 -16.83
C SER A 96 -11.38 -2.15 -17.40
N PRO A 97 -12.31 -1.65 -18.23
CA PRO A 97 -13.42 -2.44 -18.75
C PRO A 97 -12.95 -3.66 -19.57
N GLU A 98 -11.82 -3.54 -20.27
CA GLU A 98 -11.24 -4.66 -21.01
C GLU A 98 -10.71 -5.75 -20.08
N ALA A 99 -10.05 -5.39 -18.97
CA ALA A 99 -9.61 -6.37 -17.97
C ALA A 99 -10.80 -7.10 -17.34
N MET A 100 -11.93 -6.40 -17.15
CA MET A 100 -13.14 -7.02 -16.64
C MET A 100 -13.68 -8.09 -17.60
N LYS A 101 -13.65 -7.86 -18.92
CA LYS A 101 -14.04 -8.87 -19.92
C LYS A 101 -13.19 -10.13 -19.80
N ILE A 102 -11.87 -9.96 -19.65
CA ILE A 102 -10.94 -11.07 -19.43
C ILE A 102 -11.31 -11.88 -18.19
N LEU A 103 -11.61 -11.19 -17.08
CA LEU A 103 -11.99 -11.86 -15.83
C LEU A 103 -13.33 -12.61 -15.95
N THR A 104 -14.31 -12.06 -16.68
CA THR A 104 -15.58 -12.76 -16.94
C THR A 104 -15.40 -13.97 -17.85
N GLU A 105 -14.49 -13.91 -18.84
CA GLU A 105 -14.14 -15.07 -19.66
C GLU A 105 -13.45 -16.15 -18.82
N LEU A 106 -12.57 -15.76 -17.90
CA LEU A 106 -11.91 -16.69 -16.96
C LEU A 106 -12.91 -17.36 -16.02
N GLU A 107 -13.95 -16.65 -15.59
CA GLU A 107 -15.04 -17.21 -14.79
C GLU A 107 -15.82 -18.28 -15.57
N GLN A 108 -16.06 -18.04 -16.88
CA GLN A 108 -16.69 -19.04 -17.75
C GLN A 108 -15.80 -20.27 -17.96
N VAL A 109 -14.48 -20.09 -18.08
CA VAL A 109 -13.50 -21.18 -18.10
C VAL A 109 -13.53 -21.96 -16.79
N ALA A 110 -13.64 -21.28 -15.65
CA ALA A 110 -13.77 -21.93 -14.34
C ALA A 110 -15.05 -22.76 -14.23
N ALA A 111 -16.17 -22.25 -14.76
CA ALA A 111 -17.46 -22.94 -14.75
C ALA A 111 -17.48 -24.20 -15.65
N SER A 112 -16.69 -24.23 -16.73
CA SER A 112 -16.67 -25.33 -17.70
C SER A 112 -15.54 -26.34 -17.48
N GLY A 113 -14.36 -25.91 -17.03
CA GLY A 113 -13.16 -26.74 -16.87
C GLY A 113 -12.68 -26.89 -15.43
N GLY A 114 -13.40 -26.32 -14.45
CA GLY A 114 -13.04 -26.36 -13.04
C GLY A 114 -11.85 -25.45 -12.68
N PHE A 115 -11.43 -25.52 -11.41
CA PHE A 115 -10.40 -24.63 -10.86
C PHE A 115 -9.03 -24.76 -11.55
N SER A 116 -8.65 -25.96 -11.99
CA SER A 116 -7.37 -26.20 -12.68
C SER A 116 -7.30 -25.47 -14.02
N ALA A 117 -8.37 -25.53 -14.82
CA ALA A 117 -8.44 -24.84 -16.10
C ALA A 117 -8.44 -23.31 -15.91
N MET A 118 -9.14 -22.82 -14.89
CA MET A 118 -9.11 -21.41 -14.50
C MET A 118 -7.69 -20.94 -14.17
N LEU A 119 -6.96 -21.69 -13.33
CA LEU A 119 -5.62 -21.31 -12.92
C LEU A 119 -4.65 -21.26 -14.11
N GLN A 120 -4.75 -22.22 -15.03
CA GLN A 120 -3.94 -22.23 -16.24
C GLN A 120 -4.26 -21.02 -17.13
N ALA A 121 -5.54 -20.77 -17.42
CA ALA A 121 -5.96 -19.64 -18.24
C ALA A 121 -5.58 -18.29 -17.60
N MET A 122 -5.68 -18.17 -16.27
CA MET A 122 -5.24 -16.99 -15.54
C MET A 122 -3.72 -16.81 -15.65
N SER A 123 -2.93 -17.89 -15.57
CA SER A 123 -1.48 -17.83 -15.71
C SER A 123 -1.06 -17.39 -17.12
N GLU A 124 -1.72 -17.90 -18.15
CA GLU A 124 -1.44 -17.55 -19.55
C GLU A 124 -1.78 -16.08 -19.85
N ARG A 125 -2.87 -15.58 -19.26
CA ARG A 125 -3.34 -14.19 -19.44
C ARG A 125 -2.87 -13.21 -18.38
N ALA A 126 -2.11 -13.66 -17.39
CA ALA A 126 -1.59 -12.84 -16.30
C ALA A 126 -0.92 -11.54 -16.78
N PRO A 127 -0.02 -11.53 -17.78
CA PRO A 127 0.59 -10.28 -18.24
C PRO A 127 -0.41 -9.34 -18.93
N GLU A 128 -1.42 -9.89 -19.61
CA GLU A 128 -2.47 -9.10 -20.25
C GLU A 128 -3.36 -8.44 -19.19
N ILE A 129 -3.83 -9.21 -18.21
CA ILE A 129 -4.63 -8.72 -17.09
C ILE A 129 -3.89 -7.62 -16.35
N ALA A 130 -2.64 -7.85 -15.98
CA ALA A 130 -1.83 -6.88 -15.24
C ALA A 130 -1.70 -5.54 -15.97
N ARG A 131 -1.49 -5.57 -17.30
CA ARG A 131 -1.38 -4.35 -18.12
C ARG A 131 -2.72 -3.65 -18.28
N LYS A 132 -3.80 -4.40 -18.55
CA LYS A 132 -5.14 -3.85 -18.75
C LYS A 132 -5.76 -3.33 -17.45
N SER A 133 -5.36 -3.90 -16.31
CA SER A 133 -5.79 -3.46 -14.97
C SER A 133 -4.84 -2.43 -14.33
N ALA A 134 -3.75 -2.03 -15.01
CA ALA A 134 -2.70 -1.20 -14.42
C ALA A 134 -3.24 0.14 -13.88
N MET A 135 -4.12 0.81 -14.64
CA MET A 135 -4.72 2.07 -14.22
C MET A 135 -5.61 1.89 -12.98
N THR A 136 -6.47 0.87 -12.97
CA THR A 136 -7.30 0.54 -11.79
C THR A 136 -6.42 0.28 -10.58
N ASN A 137 -5.38 -0.53 -10.72
CA ASN A 137 -4.48 -0.90 -9.62
C ASN A 137 -3.72 0.32 -9.06
N LEU A 138 -3.25 1.22 -9.91
CA LEU A 138 -2.57 2.45 -9.50
C LEU A 138 -3.50 3.38 -8.73
N VAL A 139 -4.69 3.65 -9.29
CA VAL A 139 -5.66 4.56 -8.66
C VAL A 139 -6.14 3.97 -7.34
N ALA A 140 -6.44 2.67 -7.30
CA ALA A 140 -6.84 2.00 -6.06
C ALA A 140 -5.73 2.05 -5.00
N MET A 141 -4.47 1.81 -5.38
CA MET A 141 -3.34 1.90 -4.46
C MET A 141 -3.19 3.32 -3.90
N LEU A 142 -3.33 4.35 -4.75
CA LEU A 142 -3.23 5.76 -4.35
C LEU A 142 -4.34 6.15 -3.37
N VAL A 143 -5.60 5.82 -3.70
CA VAL A 143 -6.75 6.10 -2.85
C VAL A 143 -6.62 5.38 -1.51
N SER A 144 -6.25 4.10 -1.54
CA SER A 144 -6.09 3.29 -0.32
C SER A 144 -4.98 3.81 0.57
N THR A 145 -3.84 4.19 -0.01
CA THR A 145 -2.75 4.81 0.73
C THR A 145 -3.16 6.16 1.30
N ALA A 146 -3.91 6.98 0.56
CA ALA A 146 -4.40 8.26 1.04
C ALA A 146 -5.37 8.13 2.23
N VAL A 147 -6.29 7.15 2.18
CA VAL A 147 -7.22 6.86 3.28
C VAL A 147 -6.45 6.48 4.55
N LEU A 148 -5.45 5.59 4.45
CA LEU A 148 -4.67 5.20 5.61
C LEU A 148 -3.71 6.28 6.10
N ALA A 149 -3.14 7.06 5.19
CA ALA A 149 -2.34 8.24 5.54
C ALA A 149 -3.18 9.24 6.34
N PHE A 150 -4.43 9.45 5.93
CA PHE A 150 -5.37 10.29 6.66
C PHE A 150 -5.63 9.75 8.08
N ILE A 151 -5.90 8.44 8.24
CA ILE A 151 -6.08 7.84 9.56
C ILE A 151 -4.81 7.99 10.41
N GLY A 152 -3.63 7.70 9.86
CA GLY A 152 -2.36 7.76 10.59
C GLY A 152 -1.96 9.19 11.00
N THR A 153 -2.23 10.18 10.16
CA THR A 153 -1.98 11.60 10.49
C THR A 153 -2.92 12.13 11.57
N ARG A 154 -4.13 11.56 11.69
CA ARG A 154 -5.12 11.94 12.71
C ARG A 154 -4.90 11.30 14.08
N LEU A 155 -3.99 10.32 14.20
CA LEU A 155 -3.60 9.81 15.50
C LEU A 155 -3.06 10.96 16.36
N ARG A 156 -3.47 11.03 17.63
CA ARG A 156 -2.97 12.07 18.55
C ARG A 156 -1.58 11.67 19.04
N SER A 157 -0.63 12.59 18.94
CA SER A 157 0.71 12.41 19.50
C SER A 157 0.68 12.44 21.03
N ASP A 158 1.46 11.57 21.66
CA ASP A 158 1.71 11.56 23.09
C ASP A 158 2.46 12.85 23.47
N PRO A 159 1.89 13.71 24.34
CA PRO A 159 2.49 14.99 24.70
C PRO A 159 3.77 14.83 25.53
N ASN A 160 3.99 13.67 26.14
CA ASN A 160 5.14 13.41 26.98
C ASN A 160 6.27 12.71 26.20
N SER A 161 7.47 12.72 26.74
CA SER A 161 8.51 11.79 26.33
C SER A 161 8.09 10.36 26.69
N ASN A 162 8.44 9.40 25.83
CA ASN A 162 8.22 7.99 26.09
C ASN A 162 9.49 7.19 25.77
N VAL A 163 9.45 5.86 25.93
CA VAL A 163 10.60 4.97 25.72
C VAL A 163 11.18 5.03 24.30
N HIS A 164 10.44 5.59 23.33
CA HIS A 164 10.86 5.72 21.94
C HIS A 164 11.44 7.11 21.61
N GLY A 165 11.45 8.05 22.57
CA GLY A 165 12.10 9.35 22.42
C GLY A 165 11.29 10.54 22.97
N PRO A 166 11.83 11.76 22.82
CA PRO A 166 11.17 12.98 23.25
C PRO A 166 9.85 13.20 22.48
N ALA A 167 8.96 14.01 23.06
CA ALA A 167 7.72 14.39 22.40
C ALA A 167 8.03 15.00 21.02
N THR A 168 7.36 14.50 19.98
CA THR A 168 7.34 15.24 18.72
C THR A 168 6.45 16.46 18.99
N GLY A 169 7.02 17.67 18.90
CA GLY A 169 6.36 18.91 19.30
C GLY A 169 4.97 19.06 18.67
N PRO A 170 4.09 19.93 19.22
CA PRO A 170 2.72 20.06 18.73
C PRO A 170 2.75 20.30 17.23
N GLY A 171 2.35 19.29 16.47
CA GLY A 171 2.21 19.39 15.03
C GLY A 171 1.12 20.41 14.79
N ASN A 172 1.50 21.66 14.50
CA ASN A 172 0.57 22.69 14.07
C ASN A 172 -0.15 22.15 12.84
N LEU A 173 -1.38 21.69 13.04
CA LEU A 173 -2.36 21.43 12.01
C LEU A 173 -2.90 22.78 11.56
N PHE A 174 -2.10 23.52 10.80
CA PHE A 174 -2.50 24.56 9.86
C PHE A 174 -1.46 24.62 8.74
#